data_AF-A0A3P6QQT9-F1
#
_entry.id   AF-A0A3P6QQT9-F1
#
_cell.length_a   1.000
_cell.length_b   1.000
_cell.length_c   1.000
_cell.angle_alpha   90.00
_cell.angle_beta   90.00
_cell.angle_gamma   90.00
#
_symmetry.space_group_name_H-M   'P 1'
#
loop_
_entity.id
_entity.type
_entity.pdbx_description
1 polymer ?
#
loop_
_entity_poly.entity_id
_entity_poly.type
_entity_poly.pdbx_seq_one_letter_code
_entity_poly.pdbx_strand_id
1 'polypeptide(L)'
;MIGVPQCGGSNRSPSQTVLLPPTEHENSPIPVALFCGSDLSTLAELRAHLQCGIPVIVLQDGSELCAILNSSWLLYRSSAFHFESWLQWLDLELRSLAPLSQLHGDNLLEEAKENIVALLAAGCGETPLLAFMLVEQVSNFCSYSSVKPRTAISRWPRNI
;
A
#
# COMPACT_ATOMS: atom_id res chain seq x y z
N MET A 1 39.23 45.68 36.30
CA MET A 1 38.62 45.85 34.96
C MET A 1 38.30 44.45 34.46
N ILE A 2 37.08 43.95 34.28
CA ILE A 2 35.69 44.43 34.22
C ILE A 2 34.88 43.23 34.80
N GLY A 3 34.04 43.32 35.84
CA GLY A 3 32.72 43.95 35.86
C GLY A 3 31.60 42.89 35.74
N VAL A 4 31.01 42.46 36.86
CA VAL A 4 29.67 41.82 37.00
C VAL A 4 28.86 42.87 37.82
N PRO A 5 27.52 43.14 37.68
CA PRO A 5 26.43 42.17 37.47
C PRO A 5 25.10 42.67 36.80
N GLN A 6 24.17 41.71 36.62
CA GLN A 6 22.69 41.77 36.72
C GLN A 6 21.83 42.67 35.80
N CYS A 7 20.83 42.06 35.13
CA CYS A 7 19.39 42.27 35.42
C CYS A 7 18.51 41.36 34.54
N GLY A 8 17.41 40.83 35.09
CA GLY A 8 16.28 40.31 34.30
C GLY A 8 15.82 38.92 34.68
N GLY A 9 14.96 38.83 35.70
CA GLY A 9 14.32 37.60 36.12
C GLY A 9 13.46 36.98 35.02
N SER A 10 13.61 35.67 34.83
CA SER A 10 12.52 34.79 34.44
C SER A 10 12.84 33.40 34.97
N ASN A 11 12.04 32.93 35.93
CA ASN A 11 11.99 31.52 36.27
C ASN A 11 11.53 30.75 35.03
N ARG A 12 12.47 30.33 34.18
CA ARG A 12 12.23 29.30 33.18
C ARG A 12 13.10 28.12 33.54
N SER A 13 12.50 27.20 34.27
CA SER A 13 12.92 25.80 34.28
C SER A 13 13.26 25.40 32.84
N PRO A 14 14.42 24.76 32.57
CA PRO A 14 14.61 24.13 31.27
C PRO A 14 13.49 23.11 31.15
N SER A 15 12.53 23.34 30.24
CA SER A 15 11.55 22.34 29.88
C SER A 15 12.33 21.17 29.33
N GLN A 16 12.60 20.18 30.20
CA GLN A 16 13.04 18.88 29.76
C GLN A 16 11.96 18.40 28.80
N THR A 17 12.30 18.29 27.53
CA THR A 17 11.51 17.51 26.60
C THR A 17 11.51 16.09 27.15
N VAL A 18 10.46 15.75 27.90
CA VAL A 18 10.21 14.39 28.32
C VAL A 18 9.85 13.65 27.04
N LEU A 19 10.83 12.94 26.49
CA LEU A 19 10.56 11.87 25.54
C LEU A 19 9.76 10.83 26.31
N LEU A 20 8.44 10.89 26.17
CA LEU A 20 7.57 9.82 26.62
C LEU A 20 8.07 8.55 25.90
N PRO A 21 8.32 7.44 26.63
CA PRO A 21 8.60 6.17 25.98
C PRO A 21 7.46 5.88 25.01
N PRO A 22 7.73 5.32 23.81
CA PRO A 22 6.69 5.04 22.85
C PRO A 22 5.59 4.25 23.56
N THR A 23 4.38 4.80 23.55
CA THR A 23 3.22 4.14 24.14
C THR A 23 3.09 2.79 23.47
N GLU A 24 3.33 1.72 24.23
CA GLU A 24 3.24 0.36 23.74
C GLU A 24 1.85 0.17 23.10
N HIS A 25 1.85 0.01 21.78
CA HIS A 25 0.68 -0.27 20.94
C HIS A 25 -0.34 0.87 20.78
N GLU A 26 0.01 1.91 20.01
CA GLU A 26 -1.00 2.54 19.14
C GLU A 26 -1.40 1.52 18.06
N ASN A 27 -2.42 0.70 18.35
CA ASN A 27 -3.10 -0.15 17.37
C ASN A 27 -3.93 0.72 16.40
N SER A 28 -3.25 1.61 15.68
CA SER A 28 -3.85 2.33 14.58
C SER A 28 -4.01 1.37 13.39
N PRO A 29 -5.14 1.42 12.66
CA PRO A 29 -5.32 0.59 11.49
C PRO A 29 -4.24 0.94 10.46
N ILE A 30 -3.54 -0.09 9.96
CA ILE A 30 -2.57 0.08 8.89
C ILE A 30 -3.35 0.42 7.61
N PRO A 31 -3.04 1.55 6.93
CA PRO A 31 -3.66 1.86 5.65
C PRO A 31 -3.23 0.82 4.61
N VAL A 32 -4.22 0.28 3.89
CA VAL A 32 -4.00 -0.67 2.80
C VAL A 32 -4.67 -0.12 1.55
N ALA A 33 -3.97 -0.14 0.43
CA ALA A 33 -4.52 0.24 -0.86
C ALA A 33 -5.18 -0.96 -1.55
N LEU A 34 -6.29 -0.73 -2.25
CA LEU A 34 -6.97 -1.72 -3.07
C LEU A 34 -6.74 -1.37 -4.54
N PHE A 35 -6.24 -2.30 -5.33
CA PHE A 35 -5.93 -2.10 -6.74
C PHE A 35 -6.84 -2.93 -7.65
N CYS A 36 -7.45 -2.26 -8.62
CA CYS A 36 -8.33 -2.83 -9.64
C CYS A 36 -8.15 -2.11 -10.99
N GLY A 37 -6.91 -1.73 -11.32
CA GLY A 37 -6.61 -0.99 -12.55
C GLY A 37 -6.74 -1.88 -13.81
N SER A 38 -7.20 -1.31 -14.91
CA SER A 38 -7.28 -1.98 -16.23
C SER A 38 -6.19 -1.50 -17.20
N ASP A 39 -5.73 -0.26 -17.05
CA ASP A 39 -4.81 0.36 -18.00
C ASP A 39 -3.35 0.19 -17.55
N LEU A 40 -2.44 -0.04 -18.50
CA LEU A 40 -1.02 -0.24 -18.21
C LEU A 40 -0.38 0.95 -17.47
N SER A 41 -0.85 2.18 -17.71
CA SER A 41 -0.38 3.38 -17.00
C SER A 41 -0.65 3.35 -15.48
N THR A 42 -1.63 2.57 -15.02
CA THR A 42 -1.95 2.43 -13.59
C THR A 42 -0.90 1.63 -12.81
N LEU A 43 -0.03 0.88 -13.51
CA LEU A 43 1.07 0.14 -12.89
C LEU A 43 2.09 1.06 -12.21
N ALA A 44 2.28 2.28 -12.74
CA ALA A 44 3.19 3.26 -12.15
C ALA A 44 2.70 3.71 -10.77
N GLU A 45 1.39 3.93 -10.61
CA GLU A 45 0.77 4.26 -9.33
C GLU A 45 0.88 3.09 -8.34
N LEU A 46 0.58 1.87 -8.80
CA LEU A 46 0.73 0.65 -7.99
C LEU A 46 2.17 0.51 -7.47
N ARG A 47 3.17 0.78 -8.33
CA ARG A 47 4.58 0.75 -7.95
C ARG A 47 4.92 1.81 -6.91
N ALA A 48 4.41 3.03 -7.07
CA ALA A 48 4.64 4.11 -6.12
C ALA A 48 4.13 3.75 -4.72
N HIS A 49 2.95 3.11 -4.61
CA HIS A 49 2.43 2.63 -3.33
C HIS A 49 3.39 1.66 -2.63
N LEU A 50 3.87 0.64 -3.35
CA LEU A 50 4.81 -0.33 -2.77
C LEU A 50 6.14 0.32 -2.38
N GLN A 51 6.64 1.26 -3.17
CA GLN A 51 7.87 2.00 -2.86
C GLN A 51 7.73 2.88 -1.62
N CYS A 52 6.53 3.37 -1.33
CA CYS A 52 6.21 4.09 -0.10
C CYS A 52 5.96 3.16 1.11
N GLY A 53 6.06 1.84 0.94
CA GLY A 53 5.80 0.88 2.01
C GLY A 53 4.31 0.69 2.32
N ILE A 54 3.42 1.14 1.43
CA ILE A 54 1.97 0.95 1.58
C ILE A 54 1.62 -0.45 1.08
N PRO A 55 1.06 -1.34 1.92
CA PRO A 55 0.58 -2.63 1.46
C PRO A 55 -0.55 -2.45 0.45
N VAL A 56 -0.52 -3.22 -0.62
CA VAL A 56 -1.53 -3.22 -1.68
C VAL A 56 -2.14 -4.61 -1.81
N ILE A 57 -3.47 -4.64 -1.89
CA ILE A 57 -4.24 -5.82 -2.25
C ILE A 57 -4.77 -5.63 -3.68
N VAL A 58 -4.40 -6.53 -4.58
CA VAL A 58 -4.87 -6.57 -5.97
C VAL A 58 -6.12 -7.45 -6.06
N LEU A 59 -7.17 -6.95 -6.71
CA LEU A 59 -8.38 -7.73 -7.02
C LEU A 59 -8.13 -8.61 -8.24
N GLN A 60 -7.79 -9.88 -8.02
CA GLN A 60 -7.25 -10.77 -9.06
C GLN A 60 -8.23 -11.05 -10.22
N ASP A 61 -9.53 -10.86 -10.01
CA ASP A 61 -10.63 -11.01 -10.95
C ASP A 61 -11.28 -9.68 -11.36
N GLY A 62 -10.67 -8.54 -10.99
CA GLY A 62 -11.20 -7.20 -11.27
C GLY A 62 -10.95 -6.70 -12.70
N SER A 63 -9.85 -7.12 -13.33
CA SER A 63 -9.50 -6.78 -14.71
C SER A 63 -8.53 -7.82 -15.30
N GLU A 64 -8.36 -7.82 -16.62
CA GLU A 64 -7.37 -8.67 -17.29
C GLU A 64 -5.93 -8.35 -16.82
N LEU A 65 -5.62 -7.07 -16.61
CA LEU A 65 -4.34 -6.66 -16.03
C LEU A 65 -4.12 -7.24 -14.63
N CYS A 66 -5.14 -7.22 -13.77
CA CYS A 66 -5.06 -7.83 -12.45
C CYS A 66 -4.88 -9.35 -12.51
N ALA A 67 -5.52 -10.02 -13.49
CA ALA A 67 -5.33 -11.45 -13.73
C ALA A 67 -3.90 -11.78 -14.18
N ILE A 68 -3.30 -10.94 -15.05
CA ILE A 68 -1.89 -11.05 -15.46
C ILE A 68 -0.96 -10.85 -14.26
N LEU A 69 -1.22 -9.85 -13.40
CA LEU A 69 -0.45 -9.62 -12.18
C LEU A 69 -0.50 -10.84 -11.24
N ASN A 70 -1.68 -11.40 -11.04
CA ASN A 70 -1.86 -12.58 -10.19
C ASN A 70 -1.12 -13.81 -10.77
N SER A 71 -1.28 -14.03 -12.08
CA SER A 71 -0.60 -15.14 -12.77
C SER A 71 0.92 -14.99 -12.69
N SER A 72 1.43 -13.77 -12.91
CA SER A 72 2.85 -13.43 -12.76
C SER A 72 3.35 -13.68 -11.35
N TRP A 73 2.57 -13.28 -10.33
CA TRP A 73 2.90 -13.49 -8.92
C TRP A 73 3.01 -14.98 -8.55
N LEU A 74 2.06 -15.79 -9.01
CA LEU A 74 2.08 -17.24 -8.78
C LEU A 74 3.27 -17.91 -9.49
N LEU A 75 3.54 -17.51 -10.75
CA LEU A 75 4.68 -18.01 -11.51
C LEU A 75 6.01 -17.62 -10.86
N TYR A 76 6.17 -16.36 -10.45
CA TYR A 76 7.39 -15.84 -9.83
C TYR A 76 7.76 -16.58 -8.54
N ARG A 77 6.77 -17.06 -7.80
CA ARG A 77 6.95 -17.83 -6.56
C ARG A 77 7.04 -19.33 -6.77
N SER A 78 6.88 -19.80 -8.00
CA SER A 78 6.97 -21.23 -8.33
C SER A 78 8.42 -21.69 -8.40
N SER A 79 8.68 -22.93 -8.01
CA SER A 79 10.00 -23.55 -8.18
C SER A 79 10.40 -23.77 -9.65
N ALA A 80 9.42 -23.71 -10.57
CA ALA A 80 9.63 -23.82 -12.01
C ALA A 80 9.78 -22.44 -12.71
N PHE A 81 10.01 -21.37 -11.94
CA PHE A 81 10.13 -20.03 -12.51
C PHE A 81 11.38 -19.91 -13.40
N HIS A 82 11.15 -19.53 -14.66
CA HIS A 82 12.19 -19.19 -15.62
C HIS A 82 11.95 -17.79 -16.15
N PHE A 83 12.85 -16.86 -15.82
CA PHE A 83 12.69 -15.44 -16.08
C PHE A 83 12.47 -15.13 -17.57
N GLU A 84 13.27 -15.71 -18.47
CA GLU A 84 13.16 -15.44 -19.92
C GLU A 84 11.83 -15.91 -20.50
N SER A 85 11.40 -17.14 -20.16
CA SER A 85 10.12 -17.70 -20.61
C SER A 85 8.93 -16.91 -20.05
N TRP A 86 9.01 -16.50 -18.78
CA TRP A 86 8.01 -15.65 -18.16
C TRP A 86 7.94 -14.27 -18.81
N LEU A 87 9.08 -13.65 -19.12
CA LEU A 87 9.12 -12.35 -19.77
C LEU A 87 8.54 -12.40 -21.18
N GLN A 88 8.79 -13.46 -21.94
CA GLN A 88 8.18 -13.70 -23.25
C GLN A 88 6.66 -13.87 -23.15
N TRP A 89 6.18 -14.64 -22.17
CA TRP A 89 4.76 -14.78 -21.90
C TRP A 89 4.13 -13.43 -21.52
N LEU A 90 4.75 -12.69 -20.60
CA LEU A 90 4.26 -11.39 -20.15
C LEU A 90 4.15 -10.39 -21.30
N ASP A 91 5.14 -10.36 -22.19
CA ASP A 91 5.14 -9.50 -23.38
C ASP A 91 3.95 -9.79 -24.31
N LEU A 92 3.58 -11.06 -24.49
CA LEU A 92 2.41 -11.47 -25.27
C LEU A 92 1.10 -11.05 -24.58
N GLU A 93 0.97 -11.29 -23.28
CA GLU A 93 -0.22 -10.92 -22.52
C GLU A 93 -0.45 -9.40 -22.52
N LEU A 94 0.60 -8.61 -22.26
CA LEU A 94 0.49 -7.15 -22.23
C LEU A 94 0.22 -6.56 -23.63
N ARG A 95 0.76 -7.16 -24.70
CA ARG A 95 0.40 -6.76 -26.07
C ARG A 95 -1.06 -7.04 -26.39
N SER A 96 -1.67 -8.07 -25.81
CA SER A 96 -3.10 -8.35 -26.00
C SER A 96 -3.99 -7.27 -25.37
N LEU A 97 -3.52 -6.62 -24.29
CA LEU A 97 -4.19 -5.50 -23.63
C LEU A 97 -3.97 -4.15 -24.32
N ALA A 98 -2.82 -4.00 -25.00
CA ALA A 98 -2.47 -2.74 -25.64
C ALA A 98 -3.44 -2.42 -26.79
N PRO A 99 -4.00 -1.19 -26.86
CA PRO A 99 -4.82 -0.80 -28.00
C PRO A 99 -3.99 -0.88 -29.29
N LEU A 100 -4.52 -1.58 -30.29
CA LEU A 100 -3.88 -1.83 -31.60
C LEU A 100 -3.41 -0.55 -32.34
N SER A 101 -3.83 0.62 -31.88
CA SER A 101 -3.72 1.93 -32.54
C SER A 101 -2.56 2.81 -32.06
N GLN A 102 -1.70 2.37 -31.14
CA GLN A 102 -0.65 3.23 -30.59
C GLN A 102 0.75 2.96 -31.18
N LEU A 103 1.19 3.90 -32.03
CA LEU A 103 2.58 4.14 -32.45
C LEU A 103 3.54 4.46 -31.28
N HIS A 104 3.02 4.55 -30.05
CA HIS A 104 3.73 4.73 -28.77
C HIS A 104 3.69 3.45 -27.89
N GLY A 105 3.10 2.35 -28.37
CA GLY A 105 2.83 1.15 -27.57
C GLY A 105 4.08 0.47 -27.01
N ASP A 106 5.20 0.52 -27.74
CA ASP A 106 6.42 -0.18 -27.32
C ASP A 106 7.03 0.41 -26.04
N ASN A 107 7.12 1.73 -25.90
CA ASN A 107 7.68 2.35 -24.70
C ASN A 107 6.82 2.06 -23.46
N LEU A 108 5.50 2.14 -23.62
CA LEU A 108 4.54 1.90 -22.54
C LEU A 108 4.50 0.41 -22.15
N LEU A 109 4.72 -0.49 -23.13
CA LEU A 109 4.85 -1.92 -22.90
C LEU A 109 6.12 -2.26 -22.12
N GLU A 110 7.27 -1.68 -22.50
CA GLU A 110 8.51 -1.85 -21.75
C GLU A 110 8.38 -1.30 -20.32
N GLU A 111 7.80 -0.11 -20.16
CA GLU A 111 7.53 0.47 -18.84
C GLU A 111 6.62 -0.42 -17.99
N ALA A 112 5.57 -0.99 -18.59
CA ALA A 112 4.67 -1.93 -17.91
C ALA A 112 5.42 -3.18 -17.44
N LYS A 113 6.29 -3.77 -18.28
CA LYS A 113 7.12 -4.92 -17.90
C LYS A 113 8.05 -4.58 -16.74
N GLU A 114 8.75 -3.46 -16.80
CA GLU A 114 9.63 -3.00 -15.72
C GLU A 114 8.86 -2.78 -14.42
N ASN A 115 7.69 -2.15 -14.50
CA ASN A 115 6.83 -1.96 -13.34
C ASN A 115 6.42 -3.32 -12.74
N ILE A 116 5.96 -4.28 -13.55
CA ILE A 116 5.59 -5.61 -13.05
C ILE A 116 6.77 -6.32 -12.39
N VAL A 117 7.96 -6.30 -13.00
CA VAL A 117 9.18 -6.86 -12.38
C VAL A 117 9.45 -6.21 -11.03
N ALA A 118 9.40 -4.88 -10.95
CA ALA A 118 9.62 -4.14 -9.71
C ALA A 118 8.57 -4.45 -8.64
N LEU A 119 7.31 -4.60 -9.04
CA LEU A 119 6.19 -4.96 -8.15
C LEU A 119 6.39 -6.34 -7.55
N LEU A 120 6.74 -7.34 -8.36
CA LEU A 120 6.99 -8.72 -7.91
C LEU A 120 8.19 -8.78 -6.95
N ALA A 121 9.28 -8.07 -7.28
CA ALA A 121 10.45 -7.98 -6.42
C ALA A 121 10.10 -7.33 -5.06
N ALA A 122 9.33 -6.24 -5.06
CA ALA A 122 8.87 -5.58 -3.85
C ALA A 122 7.93 -6.46 -3.01
N GLY A 123 7.05 -7.24 -3.65
CA GLY A 123 6.14 -8.17 -2.99
C GLY A 123 6.84 -9.33 -2.29
N CYS A 124 8.01 -9.76 -2.78
CA CYS A 124 8.79 -10.86 -2.22
C CYS A 124 9.79 -10.45 -1.11
N GLY A 125 9.75 -9.19 -0.65
CA GLY A 125 10.55 -8.73 0.49
C GLY A 125 10.16 -9.39 1.82
N GLU A 126 10.90 -9.05 2.89
CA GLU A 126 10.62 -9.56 4.24
C GLU A 126 9.23 -9.14 4.75
N THR A 127 8.76 -7.96 4.34
CA THR A 127 7.41 -7.48 4.57
C THR A 127 6.56 -7.67 3.31
N PRO A 128 5.51 -8.52 3.34
CA PRO A 128 4.68 -8.75 2.16
C PRO A 128 3.79 -7.54 1.89
N LEU A 129 4.26 -6.65 1.01
CA LEU A 129 3.50 -5.46 0.60
C LEU A 129 2.50 -5.74 -0.52
N LEU A 130 2.52 -6.93 -1.12
CA LEU A 130 1.64 -7.30 -2.22
C LEU A 130 0.83 -8.55 -1.87
N ALA A 131 -0.50 -8.45 -1.99
CA ALA A 131 -1.43 -9.55 -1.81
C ALA A 131 -2.49 -9.56 -2.91
N PHE A 132 -3.18 -10.69 -3.07
CA PHE A 132 -4.23 -10.88 -4.06
C PHE A 132 -5.49 -11.42 -3.39
N MET A 133 -6.65 -10.96 -3.84
CA MET A 133 -7.95 -11.44 -3.36
C MET A 133 -9.00 -11.42 -4.47
N LEU A 134 -10.06 -12.21 -4.31
CA LEU A 134 -11.25 -12.14 -5.17
C LEU A 134 -12.12 -10.94 -4.78
N VAL A 135 -12.81 -10.34 -5.75
CA VAL A 135 -13.80 -9.27 -5.52
C VAL A 135 -14.85 -9.70 -4.50
N GLU A 136 -15.33 -10.94 -4.56
CA GLU A 136 -16.33 -11.47 -3.63
C GLU A 136 -15.87 -11.44 -2.16
N GLN A 137 -14.56 -11.60 -1.93
CA GLN A 137 -13.96 -11.62 -0.60
C GLN A 137 -13.89 -10.22 0.04
N VAL A 138 -14.04 -9.14 -0.74
CA VAL A 138 -13.98 -7.76 -0.23
C VAL A 138 -15.09 -7.49 0.77
N SER A 139 -16.28 -8.06 0.53
CA SER A 139 -17.44 -7.92 1.42
C SER A 139 -17.20 -8.49 2.83
N ASN A 140 -16.31 -9.47 2.96
CA ASN A 140 -15.92 -10.03 4.26
C ASN A 140 -15.12 -9.02 5.11
N PHE A 141 -14.52 -7.98 4.53
CA PHE A 141 -13.76 -6.96 5.29
C PHE A 141 -14.62 -5.77 5.70
N CYS A 142 -15.61 -5.37 4.89
CA CYS A 142 -16.53 -4.28 5.22
C CYS A 142 -17.46 -4.61 6.40
N SER A 143 -17.73 -5.89 6.66
CA SER A 143 -18.60 -6.33 7.76
C SER A 143 -17.94 -6.21 9.14
N TYR A 144 -16.61 -6.19 9.24
CA TYR A 144 -15.88 -6.00 10.52
C TYR A 144 -15.72 -4.54 10.93
N SER A 145 -15.78 -3.59 9.98
CA SER A 145 -15.64 -2.16 10.24
C SER A 145 -16.93 -1.49 10.73
N SER A 146 -18.07 -2.19 10.68
CA SER A 146 -19.30 -1.77 11.34
C SER A 146 -19.24 -2.07 12.85
N VAL A 147 -18.34 -1.41 13.57
CA VAL A 147 -18.43 -1.28 15.03
C VAL A 147 -19.75 -0.58 15.34
N LYS A 148 -20.71 -1.32 15.92
CA LYS A 148 -21.95 -0.72 16.42
C LYS A 148 -21.60 0.47 17.32
N PRO A 149 -22.19 1.66 17.13
CA PRO A 149 -21.97 2.76 18.06
C PRO A 149 -22.36 2.27 19.45
N ARG A 150 -21.40 2.32 20.38
CA ARG A 150 -21.68 2.10 21.81
C ARG A 150 -22.76 3.10 22.18
N THR A 151 -23.99 2.63 22.38
CA THR A 151 -25.06 3.40 22.99
C THR A 151 -24.66 3.71 24.42
N ALA A 152 -23.94 4.83 24.61
CA ALA A 152 -23.77 5.45 25.90
C ALA A 152 -25.09 6.14 26.26
N ILE A 153 -26.03 5.37 26.82
CA ILE A 153 -27.20 5.95 27.48
C ILE A 153 -26.73 6.43 28.85
N SER A 154 -26.15 7.63 28.92
CA SER A 154 -25.99 8.36 30.16
C SER A 154 -27.34 8.95 30.57
N ARG A 155 -28.18 8.13 31.23
CA ARG A 155 -29.33 8.67 31.98
C ARG A 155 -28.81 9.30 33.27
N TRP A 156 -28.70 10.62 33.25
CA TRP A 156 -28.56 11.44 34.45
C TRP A 156 -29.74 11.19 35.40
N PRO A 157 -29.53 11.11 36.72
CA PRO A 157 -30.63 11.09 37.67
C PRO A 157 -31.26 12.49 37.72
N ARG A 158 -32.52 12.63 37.34
CA ARG A 158 -33.30 13.83 37.65
C ARG A 158 -33.75 13.71 39.11
N ASN A 159 -33.11 14.49 39.98
CA ASN A 159 -33.73 14.93 41.23
C ASN A 159 -34.65 16.10 40.89
N ILE A 160 -35.93 15.99 41.28
CA ILE A 160 -36.82 16.96 41.96
C ILE A 160 -38.17 16.25 42.11
#